data_AF-E0NS67-F1
#
_entry.id   AF-E0NS67-F1
#
_cell.length_a   1.000
_cell.length_b   1.000
_cell.length_c   1.000
_cell.angle_alpha   90.00
_cell.angle_beta   90.00
_cell.angle_gamma   90.00
#
_symmetry.space_group_name_H-M   'P 1'
#
loop_
_entity.id
_entity.type
_entity.pdbx_description
1 polymer ?
#
loop_
_entity_poly.entity_id
_entity_poly.type
_entity_poly.pdbx_seq_one_letter_code
_entity_poly.pdbx_strand_id
1 'polypeptide(L)' 'MKIRWAHIGLYAIFVGSILFAIILITGWNDSNIPLLSASALIVSGTIGYTVGLKKESRY' A
#
# COMPACT_ATOMS: atom_id res chain seq x y z
N MET A 1 5.76 -2.20 22.90
CA MET A 1 4.84 -1.97 21.76
C MET A 1 5.18 -3.00 20.69
N LYS A 2 4.46 -4.13 20.58
CA LYS A 2 4.73 -5.11 19.51
C LYS A 2 4.27 -4.47 18.21
N ILE A 3 5.20 -4.17 17.31
CA ILE A 3 4.86 -3.72 15.95
C ILE A 3 4.09 -4.87 15.31
N ARG A 4 2.76 -4.73 15.24
CA ARG A 4 1.90 -5.74 14.62
C ARG A 4 2.17 -5.65 13.13
N TRP A 5 2.61 -6.74 12.52
CA TRP A 5 2.94 -6.81 11.09
C TRP A 5 1.83 -6.27 10.17
N ALA A 6 0.57 -6.34 10.63
CA ALA A 6 -0.56 -5.70 10.00
C ALA A 6 -0.37 -4.17 9.83
N HIS A 7 0.18 -3.45 10.81
CA HIS A 7 0.35 -1.99 10.71
C HIS A 7 1.31 -1.61 9.58
N ILE A 8 2.35 -2.41 9.34
CA ILE A 8 3.32 -2.18 8.24
C ILE A 8 2.59 -2.23 6.88
N GLY A 9 1.71 -3.21 6.68
CA GLY A 9 0.89 -3.30 5.46
C GLY A 9 -0.05 -2.09 5.31
N LEU A 10 -0.63 -1.63 6.42
CA LEU A 10 -1.53 -0.49 6.45
C LEU A 10 -0.80 0.83 6.10
N TYR A 11 0.43 1.01 6.55
CA TYR A 11 1.29 2.13 6.14
C TYR A 11 1.61 2.10 4.65
N ALA A 12 1.91 0.94 4.07
CA ALA A 12 2.18 0.82 2.64
C ALA A 12 0.96 1.18 1.78
N ILE A 13 -0.26 0.78 2.20
CA ILE A 13 -1.51 1.18 1.55
C ILE A 13 -1.69 2.70 1.60
N PHE A 14 -1.44 3.31 2.77
CA PHE A 14 -1.60 4.75 2.96
C PHE A 14 -0.63 5.56 2.08
N VAL A 15 0.65 5.18 2.09
CA VAL A 15 1.67 5.81 1.24
C VAL A 15 1.35 5.64 -0.24
N GLY A 16 0.94 4.44 -0.66
CA GLY A 16 0.56 4.16 -2.04
C GLY A 16 -0.66 4.98 -2.49
N SER A 17 -1.64 5.16 -1.61
CA SER A 17 -2.84 5.98 -1.88
C SER A 17 -2.51 7.47 -2.02
N ILE A 18 -1.61 8.00 -1.19
CA ILE A 18 -1.13 9.38 -1.30
C ILE A 18 -0.38 9.58 -2.61
N LEU A 19 0.53 8.67 -2.96
CA LEU A 19 1.25 8.70 -4.23
C LEU A 19 0.27 8.68 -5.42
N PHE A 20 -0.73 7.82 -5.36
CA PHE A 20 -1.77 7.73 -6.40
C PHE A 20 -2.54 9.06 -6.54
N ALA A 21 -2.94 9.68 -5.43
CA ALA A 21 -3.60 10.98 -5.45
C ALA A 21 -2.70 12.09 -6.02
N ILE A 22 -1.41 12.12 -5.66
CA ILE A 22 -0.44 13.08 -6.20
C ILE A 22 -0.31 12.91 -7.72
N ILE A 23 -0.18 11.68 -8.23
CA ILE A 23 -0.07 11.39 -9.67
C ILE A 23 -1.29 11.89 -10.44
N LEU A 24 -2.49 11.72 -9.88
CA LEU A 24 -3.72 12.23 -10.48
C LEU A 24 -3.77 13.76 -10.50
N ILE A 25 -3.34 14.42 -9.42
CA ILE A 25 -3.34 15.89 -9.29
C ILE A 25 -2.28 16.53 -10.18
N THR A 26 -1.09 15.96 -10.27
CA THR A 26 0.01 16.50 -11.08
C THR A 26 -0.15 16.23 -12.58
N GLY A 27 -1.17 15.48 -12.99
CA GLY A 27 -1.38 15.13 -14.39
C GLY A 27 -0.32 14.15 -14.92
N TRP A 28 0.43 13.47 -14.05
CA TRP A 28 1.41 12.44 -14.43
C TRP A 28 0.78 11.15 -14.97
N ASN A 29 -0.52 11.19 -15.24
CA ASN A 29 -1.31 10.08 -15.75
C ASN A 29 -0.96 9.70 -17.19
N ASP A 30 -0.33 10.61 -17.95
CA ASP A 30 0.18 10.31 -19.30
C ASP A 30 1.30 9.25 -19.26
N SER A 31 1.98 9.11 -18.13
CA SER A 31 2.96 8.06 -17.89
C SER A 31 2.32 6.93 -17.08
N ASN A 32 2.09 5.78 -17.72
CA ASN A 32 1.55 4.59 -17.06
C ASN A 32 2.46 4.07 -15.91
N ILE A 33 3.76 4.38 -15.94
CA ILE A 33 4.77 3.87 -15.01
C ILE A 33 4.51 4.32 -13.54
N PRO A 34 4.39 5.63 -13.23
CA PRO A 34 4.09 6.09 -11.88
C PRO A 34 2.75 5.56 -11.37
N LEU A 35 1.71 5.51 -12.21
CA LEU A 35 0.40 4.99 -11.84
C LEU A 35 0.49 3.51 -11.44
N LEU A 36 1.12 2.68 -12.29
CA LEU A 36 1.35 1.25 -12.04
C LEU A 36 2.17 1.02 -10.76
N SER A 37 3.18 1.86 -10.51
CA SER A 37 4.02 1.76 -9.32
C SER A 37 3.24 2.06 -8.04
N ALA A 38 2.40 3.10 -8.05
CA ALA A 38 1.52 3.43 -6.93
C ALA A 38 0.49 2.31 -6.68
N SER A 39 -0.12 1.78 -7.74
CA SER A 39 -1.04 0.65 -7.64
C SER A 39 -0.37 -0.61 -7.09
N ALA A 40 0.84 -0.93 -7.55
CA ALA A 40 1.61 -2.07 -7.05
C ALA A 40 1.96 -1.92 -5.56
N LEU A 41 2.25 -0.70 -5.10
CA LEU A 41 2.49 -0.40 -3.69
C LEU A 41 1.22 -0.65 -2.84
N ILE A 42 0.05 -0.21 -3.31
CA ILE A 42 -1.24 -0.44 -2.63
C ILE A 42 -1.54 -1.94 -2.56
N VAL A 43 -1.36 -2.68 -3.67
CA VAL A 43 -1.63 -4.12 -3.74
C VAL A 43 -0.69 -4.89 -2.82
N SER A 44 0.62 -4.61 -2.88
CA SER A 44 1.61 -5.27 -2.00
C SER A 44 1.35 -4.96 -0.52
N GLY A 45 0.99 -3.72 -0.18
CA GLY A 45 0.57 -3.33 1.16
C GLY A 45 -0.68 -4.08 1.64
N THR A 46 -1.67 -4.23 0.77
CA THR A 46 -2.90 -4.99 1.05
C THR A 46 -2.61 -6.47 1.32
N ILE A 47 -1.78 -7.11 0.48
CA ILE A 47 -1.35 -8.49 0.68
C ILE A 47 -0.60 -8.63 2.02
N GLY A 48 0.34 -7.73 2.30
CA GLY A 48 1.09 -7.71 3.56
C GLY A 48 0.18 -7.53 4.78
N TYR A 49 -0.82 -6.67 4.69
CA TYR A 49 -1.84 -6.47 5.74
C TYR A 49 -2.66 -7.74 5.99
N THR A 50 -3.22 -8.34 4.93
CA THR A 50 -4.05 -9.54 5.03
C THR A 50 -3.26 -10.73 5.58
N VAL A 51 -2.01 -10.92 5.12
CA VAL A 51 -1.12 -11.98 5.62
C VAL A 51 -0.74 -11.71 7.08
N GLY A 52 -0.41 -10.48 7.43
CA GLY A 52 -0.10 -10.06 8.79
C GLY A 52 -1.25 -10.34 9.76
N LEU A 53 -2.48 -9.97 9.38
CA LEU A 53 -3.69 -10.29 10.15
C LEU A 53 -3.93 -11.79 10.27
N LYS A 54 -3.81 -12.55 9.18
CA LYS A 54 -3.96 -14.02 9.20
C LYS A 54 -2.96 -14.69 10.13
N LYS A 55 -1.72 -14.20 10.16
CA LYS A 55 -0.65 -14.74 11.00
C LYS A 55 -0.90 -14.41 12.47
N GLU A 56 -1.42 -13.23 12.76
CA GLU A 56 -1.77 -12.79 14.11
C GLU A 56 -3.02 -13.51 14.65
N SER A 57 -4.02 -13.80 13.81
CA SER A 57 -5.22 -14.54 14.21
C SER A 57 -4.99 -16.02 14.51
N ARG A 58 -3.86 -16.60 14.09
CA ARG A 58 -3.49 -18.01 14.36
C ARG A 58 -2.66 -18.19 15.64
N TYR A 59 -2.27 -17.10 16.30
CA TYR A 59 -1.56 -17.08 17.58
C TYR A 59 -2.48 -16.52 18.67
#